data_AF-A0A523BVR1-F1
#
_entry.id   AF-A0A523BVR1-F1
#
_cell.length_a   1.000
_cell.length_b   1.000
_cell.length_c   1.000
_cell.angle_alpha   90.00
_cell.angle_beta   90.00
_cell.angle_gamma   90.00
#
_symmetry.space_group_name_H-M   'P 1'
#
loop_
_entity.id
_entity.type
_entity.pdbx_description
1 polymer ?
#
loop_
_entity_poly.entity_id
_entity_poly.type
_entity_poly.pdbx_seq_one_letter_code
_entity_poly.pdbx_strand_id
1 'polypeptide(L)' 'MAARDIRGLIKLVTDESSGRILGVHVLAAEAGEVIQTATLAVKFGLKVSDLTETLFPYLTQVEGLKLAALSFTKDVE' A
#
# COMPACT_ATOMS: atom_id res chain seq x y z
N MET A 1 -9.50 3.87 -17.87
CA MET A 1 -8.07 3.92 -17.47
C MET A 1 -8.01 4.42 -16.04
N ALA A 2 -7.66 3.57 -15.08
CA ALA A 2 -7.54 3.92 -13.65
C ALA A 2 -6.64 5.16 -13.41
N ALA A 3 -5.72 5.45 -14.34
CA ALA A 3 -4.86 6.64 -14.31
C ALA A 3 -5.58 8.00 -14.47
N ARG A 4 -6.88 8.06 -14.79
CA ARG A 4 -7.59 9.35 -15.03
C ARG A 4 -8.58 9.73 -13.95
N ASP A 5 -8.92 8.82 -13.04
CA ASP A 5 -9.78 9.09 -11.89
C ASP A 5 -8.96 8.96 -10.60
N ILE A 6 -8.51 10.11 -10.11
CA ILE A 6 -7.62 10.20 -8.93
C ILE A 6 -8.40 10.22 -7.61
N ARG A 7 -9.73 10.07 -7.64
CA ARG A 7 -10.53 10.05 -6.42
C ARG A 7 -10.23 8.78 -5.65
N GLY A 8 -9.69 8.94 -4.45
CA GLY A 8 -9.37 7.81 -3.59
C GLY A 8 -8.27 8.13 -2.59
N LEU A 9 -7.90 7.12 -1.82
CA LEU A 9 -6.81 7.16 -0.86
C LEU A 9 -6.37 5.74 -0.52
N ILE A 10 -5.06 5.54 -0.36
CA ILE A 10 -4.48 4.39 0.33
C ILE A 10 -3.77 4.91 1.57
N LYS A 11 -4.12 4.39 2.75
CA LYS A 11 -3.50 4.75 4.03
C LYS A 11 -2.96 3.50 4.71
N LEU A 12 -1.67 3.51 5.03
CA LEU A 12 -1.02 2.47 5.83
C LEU A 12 -0.87 2.97 7.28
N VAL A 13 -1.03 2.06 8.23
CA VAL A 13 -0.77 2.28 9.66
C VAL A 13 0.27 1.26 10.09
N THR A 14 1.34 1.73 10.71
CA THR A 14 2.51 0.91 11.03
C THR A 14 2.92 1.13 12.47
N ASP A 15 3.50 0.11 13.07
CA ASP A 15 4.18 0.24 14.35
C ASP A 15 5.49 1.00 14.17
N GLU A 16 5.72 2.03 14.98
CA GLU A 16 6.88 2.91 14.87
C GLU A 16 8.20 2.17 15.14
N SER A 17 8.21 1.26 16.13
CA SER A 17 9.43 0.59 16.58
C SER A 17 9.91 -0.52 15.62
N SER A 18 8.96 -1.28 15.07
CA SER A 18 9.24 -2.48 14.29
C SER A 18 9.06 -2.29 12.79
N GLY A 19 8.36 -1.23 12.38
CA GLY A 19 7.95 -0.99 10.99
C GLY A 19 6.87 -1.96 10.50
N ARG A 20 6.28 -2.77 11.39
CA ARG A 20 5.25 -3.76 11.06
C ARG A 20 3.96 -3.07 10.64
N ILE A 21 3.32 -3.57 9.58
CA ILE A 21 2.03 -3.06 9.12
C ILE A 21 0.94 -3.55 10.08
N LEU A 22 0.24 -2.60 10.71
CA LEU A 22 -0.86 -2.84 11.65
C LEU A 22 -2.22 -2.84 10.95
N GLY A 23 -2.36 -2.05 9.89
CA GLY A 23 -3.61 -1.97 9.14
C GLY A 23 -3.47 -1.10 7.89
N VAL A 24 -4.41 -1.28 6.96
CA VAL A 24 -4.48 -0.54 5.71
C VAL A 24 -5.93 -0.15 5.44
N HIS A 25 -6.13 1.08 4.95
CA HIS A 25 -7.43 1.56 4.48
C HIS A 25 -7.30 1.89 2.99
N VAL A 26 -8.27 1.46 2.20
CA VAL A 26 -8.29 1.68 0.75
C VAL A 26 -9.65 2.25 0.36
N LEU A 27 -9.63 3.41 -0.27
CA LEU A 27 -10.76 4.02 -0.96
C LEU A 27 -10.37 4.14 -2.45
N ALA A 28 -10.88 3.25 -3.28
CA ALA A 28 -10.61 3.21 -4.72
C ALA A 28 -11.65 2.35 -5.43
N ALA A 29 -11.76 2.45 -6.76
CA ALA A 29 -12.71 1.66 -7.55
C ALA A 29 -12.51 0.14 -7.38
N GLU A 30 -11.25 -0.32 -7.27
CA GLU A 30 -10.91 -1.74 -7.09
C GLU A 30 -10.35 -2.01 -5.69
N ALA A 31 -10.87 -1.31 -4.67
CA ALA A 31 -10.39 -1.44 -3.29
C ALA A 31 -10.42 -2.88 -2.76
N GLY A 32 -11.40 -3.69 -3.19
CA GLY A 32 -11.52 -5.10 -2.83
C GLY A 32 -10.35 -5.96 -3.30
N GLU A 33 -9.81 -5.68 -4.48
CA GLU A 33 -8.64 -6.40 -5.01
C GLU A 33 -7.35 -5.95 -4.34
N VAL A 34 -7.20 -4.64 -4.11
CA VAL A 34 -6.02 -4.07 -3.43
C VAL A 34 -5.93 -4.52 -1.97
N ILE A 35 -7.07 -4.54 -1.25
CA ILE A 35 -7.07 -4.86 0.18
C ILE A 35 -6.67 -6.31 0.45
N GLN A 36 -6.80 -7.22 -0.53
CA GLN A 36 -6.39 -8.61 -0.36
C GLN A 36 -4.86 -8.73 -0.15
N THR A 37 -4.05 -8.00 -0.91
CA THR A 37 -2.59 -7.96 -0.71
C THR A 37 -2.24 -7.37 0.66
N ALA A 38 -2.91 -6.29 1.07
CA ALA A 38 -2.72 -5.68 2.38
C ALA A 38 -3.13 -6.63 3.53
N THR A 39 -4.19 -7.42 3.34
CA THR A 39 -4.66 -8.43 4.30
C THR A 39 -3.58 -9.48 4.54
N LEU A 40 -2.93 -9.96 3.48
CA LEU A 40 -1.80 -10.89 3.62
C LEU A 40 -0.61 -10.22 4.33
N ALA A 41 -0.31 -8.96 4.01
CA ALA A 41 0.76 -8.22 4.67
C ALA A 41 0.55 -8.11 6.19
N VAL A 42 -0.67 -7.76 6.62
CA VAL A 42 -1.03 -7.70 8.05
C VAL A 42 -1.01 -9.09 8.69
N LYS A 43 -1.60 -10.09 8.02
CA LYS A 43 -1.68 -11.48 8.53
C LYS A 43 -0.30 -12.08 8.79
N PHE A 44 0.66 -11.83 7.92
CA PHE A 44 2.03 -12.34 8.06
C PHE A 44 2.96 -11.38 8.81
N GLY A 45 2.46 -10.25 9.29
CA GLY A 45 3.25 -9.29 10.06
C GLY A 45 4.38 -8.66 9.23
N LEU A 46 4.16 -8.44 7.94
CA LEU A 46 5.12 -7.81 7.06
C LEU A 46 5.39 -6.36 7.49
N LYS A 47 6.60 -5.90 7.17
CA LYS A 47 7.04 -4.52 7.37
C LYS A 47 6.79 -3.67 6.14
N VAL A 48 6.83 -2.35 6.32
CA VAL A 48 6.81 -1.39 5.21
C VAL A 48 7.92 -1.69 4.19
N SER A 49 9.12 -2.04 4.66
CA SER A 49 10.27 -2.38 3.82
C SER A 49 9.94 -3.51 2.84
N ASP A 50 9.23 -4.54 3.31
CA ASP A 50 8.86 -5.71 2.49
C ASP A 50 7.98 -5.29 1.30
N LEU A 51 7.07 -4.33 1.49
CA LEU A 51 6.28 -3.76 0.39
C LEU A 51 7.13 -2.93 -0.57
N THR A 52 8.06 -2.13 -0.05
CA THR A 52 8.92 -1.27 -0.90
C THR A 52 9.91 -2.07 -1.76
N GLU A 53 10.41 -3.18 -1.23
CA GLU A 53 11.37 -4.07 -1.90
C GLU A 53 10.69 -5.04 -2.87
N THR A 54 9.39 -5.29 -2.69
CA THR A 54 8.60 -6.13 -3.60
C THR A 54 8.34 -5.41 -4.93
N LEU A 55 8.35 -6.18 -6.02
CA LEU A 55 7.95 -5.70 -7.34
C LEU A 55 6.42 -5.70 -7.47
N PHE A 56 5.85 -4.52 -7.75
CA PHE A 56 4.44 -4.36 -8.09
C PHE A 56 4.34 -4.02 -9.58
N PRO A 57 3.37 -4.60 -10.32
CA PRO A 57 3.18 -4.24 -11.72
C PRO A 57 2.75 -2.78 -11.86
N TYR A 58 3.42 -2.05 -12.75
CA TYR A 58 3.13 -0.64 -13.02
C TYR A 58 1.71 -0.44 -13.56
N LEU A 59 1.09 0.69 -13.23
CA LEU A 59 -0.27 1.09 -13.61
C LEU A 59 -1.37 0.15 -13.08
N THR A 60 -1.11 -0.51 -11.96
CA THR A 60 -2.13 -1.27 -11.22
C THR A 60 -2.53 -0.52 -9.96
N GLN A 61 -3.78 -0.65 -9.50
CA GLN A 61 -4.19 -0.02 -8.23
C GLN A 61 -3.43 -0.60 -7.02
N VAL A 62 -3.01 -1.85 -7.12
CA VAL A 62 -2.23 -2.51 -6.06
C VAL A 62 -0.82 -1.94 -5.93
N GLU A 63 -0.24 -1.37 -7.00
CA GLU A 63 1.00 -0.59 -6.94
C GLU A 63 0.92 0.58 -5.95
N GLY A 64 -0.28 1.15 -5.76
CA GLY A 64 -0.51 2.21 -4.78
C GLY A 64 -0.13 1.82 -3.35
N LEU A 65 -0.16 0.54 -2.98
CA LEU A 65 0.36 0.06 -1.69
C LEU A 65 1.88 0.29 -1.56
N LYS A 66 2.63 0.05 -2.64
CA LYS A 66 4.07 0.31 -2.68
C LYS A 66 4.35 1.81 -2.61
N LEU A 67 3.61 2.62 -3.35
CA LEU A 67 3.79 4.08 -3.32
C LEU A 67 3.50 4.65 -1.92
N ALA A 68 2.42 4.22 -1.28
CA ALA A 68 2.09 4.62 0.09
C ALA A 68 3.06 4.04 1.15
N ALA A 69 3.75 2.94 0.86
CA ALA A 69 4.84 2.44 1.69
C ALA A 69 6.13 3.27 1.53
N LEU A 70 6.44 3.71 0.30
CA LEU A 70 7.60 4.57 0.02
C LEU A 70 7.47 5.95 0.69
N SER A 71 6.24 6.47 0.85
CA SER A 71 6.01 7.77 1.48
C SER A 71 6.36 7.83 2.98
N PHE A 72 6.68 6.70 3.62
CA PHE A 72 7.22 6.69 4.99
C PHE A 72 8.67 7.17 5.07
N THR A 73 9.44 7.06 3.99
CA THR A 73 10.89 7.33 4.01
C THR A 73 11.34 8.40 3.03
N LYS A 74 10.54 8.70 2.01
CA LYS A 74 10.84 9.71 1.01
C LYS A 74 9.56 10.36 0.50
N ASP A 75 9.71 11.55 -0.06
CA ASP A 75 8.62 12.16 -0.81
C ASP A 75 8.35 11.35 -2.09
N VAL A 76 7.09 11.30 -2.49
CA VAL A 76 6.60 10.55 -3.65
C VAL A 76 6.00 11.49 -4.72
N GLU A 77 6.27 12.81 -4.59
CA GLU A 77 6.02 13.81 -5.64
C GLU A 77 6.90 13.65 -6.88
#